data_AF-A0A969T285-F1
#
_entry.id   AF-A0A969T285-F1
#
_cell.length_a   1.000
_cell.length_b   1.000
_cell.length_c   1.000
_cell.angle_alpha   90.00
_cell.angle_beta   90.00
_cell.angle_gamma   90.00
#
_symmetry.space_group_name_H-M   'P 1'
#
loop_
_entity.id
_entity.type
_entity.pdbx_description
1 polymer ?
#
loop_
_entity_poly.entity_id
_entity_poly.type
_entity_poly.pdbx_seq_one_letter_code
_entity_poly.pdbx_strand_id
1 'polypeptide(L)'
;MVFEGLEGDALAEFVYESAIQSPGFSQGCRHQSDIKLKAMVWARAAEGYYWKLGDERSRGENYQSVREPESKVVPISKNLLRSN
;
A
#
# COMPACT_ATOMS: atom_id res chain seq x y z
N MET A 1 -8.87 6.54 -10.07
CA MET A 1 -8.11 5.40 -9.52
C MET A 1 -9.03 4.34 -8.89
N VAL A 2 -9.36 4.32 -7.59
CA VAL A 2 -10.44 3.44 -7.07
C VAL A 2 -11.82 4.11 -7.12
N PHE A 3 -11.87 5.43 -6.96
CA PHE A 3 -13.12 6.21 -6.96
C PHE A 3 -13.83 6.26 -8.33
N GLU A 4 -13.09 6.04 -9.42
CA GLU A 4 -13.64 5.89 -10.78
C GLU A 4 -14.11 4.47 -11.07
N GLY A 5 -13.93 3.57 -10.10
CA GLY A 5 -14.36 2.19 -10.18
C GLY A 5 -13.51 1.28 -11.07
N LEU A 6 -12.25 1.65 -11.30
CA LEU A 6 -11.28 0.77 -11.96
C LEU A 6 -10.87 -0.37 -11.03
N GLU A 7 -10.68 -1.55 -11.61
CA GLU A 7 -10.27 -2.77 -10.93
C GLU A 7 -9.34 -3.60 -11.83
N GLY A 8 -8.63 -4.54 -11.22
CA GLY A 8 -7.70 -5.46 -11.86
C GLY A 8 -6.66 -4.77 -12.72
N ASP A 9 -6.50 -5.28 -13.94
CA ASP A 9 -5.50 -4.81 -14.88
C ASP A 9 -5.74 -3.35 -15.29
N ALA A 10 -7.00 -2.90 -15.35
CA ALA A 10 -7.32 -1.51 -15.68
C ALA A 10 -6.84 -0.54 -14.60
N LEU A 11 -6.94 -0.94 -13.32
CA LEU A 11 -6.40 -0.15 -12.21
C LEU A 11 -4.86 -0.14 -12.23
N ALA A 12 -4.24 -1.29 -12.52
CA ALA A 12 -2.79 -1.39 -12.64
C ALA A 12 -2.23 -0.53 -13.77
N GLU A 13 -2.88 -0.53 -14.93
CA GLU A 13 -2.49 0.29 -16.09
C GLU A 13 -2.61 1.78 -15.76
N PHE A 14 -3.71 2.18 -15.12
CA PHE A 14 -3.88 3.57 -14.70
C PHE A 14 -2.79 4.03 -13.70
N VAL A 15 -2.42 3.17 -12.74
CA VAL A 15 -1.32 3.45 -11.79
C VAL A 15 0.02 3.58 -12.52
N TYR A 16 0.29 2.68 -13.47
CA TYR A 16 1.50 2.72 -14.28
C TYR A 16 1.60 4.02 -15.09
N GLU A 17 0.55 4.36 -15.85
CA GLU A 17 0.49 5.57 -16.67
C GLU A 17 0.66 6.83 -15.81
N SER A 18 -0.04 6.89 -14.67
CA SER A 18 0.09 8.00 -13.72
C SER A 18 1.54 8.14 -13.22
N ALA A 19 2.21 7.02 -12.94
CA ALA A 19 3.58 7.03 -12.44
C ALA A 19 4.59 7.49 -13.50
N ILE A 20 4.48 7.03 -14.75
CA ILE A 20 5.44 7.40 -15.81
C ILE A 20 5.27 8.85 -16.28
N GLN A 21 4.05 9.37 -16.18
CA GLN A 21 3.73 10.77 -16.53
C GLN A 21 4.05 11.74 -15.37
N SER A 22 4.36 11.22 -14.18
CA SER A 22 4.66 12.05 -13.02
C SER A 22 5.97 12.83 -13.19
N PRO A 23 6.01 14.13 -12.85
CA PRO A 23 7.24 14.91 -12.86
C PRO A 23 8.33 14.24 -12.02
N GLY A 24 9.54 14.15 -12.58
CA GLY A 24 10.69 13.54 -11.91
C GLY A 24 10.75 12.01 -12.01
N PHE A 25 9.77 11.34 -12.64
CA PHE A 25 9.82 9.89 -12.84
C PHE A 25 11.09 9.48 -13.61
N SER A 26 11.33 10.10 -14.77
CA SER A 26 12.50 9.81 -15.61
C SER A 26 13.83 10.22 -14.98
N GLN A 27 13.82 11.25 -14.12
CA GLN A 27 15.02 11.87 -13.58
C GLN A 27 15.47 11.28 -12.23
N GLY A 28 14.53 10.79 -11.42
CA GLY A 28 14.79 10.44 -10.02
C GLY A 28 14.16 9.13 -9.53
N CYS A 29 13.30 8.49 -10.33
CA CYS A 29 12.75 7.20 -9.93
C CYS A 29 13.81 6.10 -10.12
N ARG A 30 14.21 5.44 -9.02
CA ARG A 30 15.14 4.29 -9.07
C ARG A 30 14.47 2.97 -9.40
N HIS A 31 13.14 2.98 -9.54
CA HIS A 31 12.33 1.79 -9.82
C HIS A 31 11.73 1.82 -11.23
N GLN A 32 12.33 2.58 -12.16
CA GLN A 32 11.81 2.71 -13.53
C GLN A 32 11.70 1.37 -14.24
N SER A 33 12.69 0.49 -14.10
CA SER A 33 12.68 -0.86 -14.69
C SER A 33 11.54 -1.73 -14.17
N ASP A 34 11.15 -1.53 -12.91
CA ASP A 34 10.21 -2.37 -12.18
C ASP A 34 8.84 -1.70 -12.04
N ILE A 35 8.65 -0.53 -12.63
CA ILE A 35 7.48 0.31 -12.35
C ILE A 35 6.18 -0.39 -12.71
N LYS A 36 6.19 -1.19 -13.79
CA LYS A 36 5.02 -1.97 -14.22
C LYS A 36 4.66 -3.03 -13.18
N LEU A 37 5.65 -3.76 -12.66
CA LEU A 37 5.44 -4.73 -11.59
C LEU A 37 4.94 -4.07 -10.31
N LYS A 38 5.52 -2.92 -9.94
CA LYS A 38 5.10 -2.16 -8.77
C LYS A 38 3.69 -1.60 -8.90
N ALA A 39 3.30 -1.14 -10.08
CA ALA A 39 1.96 -0.66 -10.37
C ALA A 39 0.92 -1.78 -10.16
N MET A 40 1.20 -2.99 -10.65
CA MET A 40 0.34 -4.17 -10.42
C MET A 40 0.19 -4.50 -8.93
N VAL A 41 1.31 -4.57 -8.19
CA VAL A 41 1.28 -4.87 -6.74
C VAL A 41 0.49 -3.81 -5.98
N TRP A 42 0.70 -2.53 -6.30
CA TRP A 42 -0.02 -1.43 -5.67
C TRP A 42 -1.51 -1.45 -5.98
N ALA A 43 -1.89 -1.68 -7.25
CA ALA A 43 -3.29 -1.79 -7.64
C ALA A 43 -3.99 -2.92 -6.87
N ARG A 44 -3.38 -4.10 -6.81
CA ARG A 44 -3.95 -5.25 -6.09
C ARG A 44 -4.08 -5.02 -4.59
N ALA A 45 -3.09 -4.36 -3.98
CA ALA A 45 -3.19 -3.96 -2.59
C ALA A 45 -4.32 -2.95 -2.40
N ALA A 46 -4.39 -1.91 -3.24
CA ALA A 46 -5.36 -0.83 -3.11
C ALA A 46 -6.82 -1.32 -3.17
N GLU A 47 -7.13 -2.32 -3.98
CA GLU A 47 -8.47 -2.94 -4.04
C GLU A 47 -8.92 -3.56 -2.71
N GLY A 48 -7.99 -4.03 -1.87
CA GLY A 48 -8.30 -4.57 -0.55
C GLY A 48 -8.54 -3.51 0.53
N TYR A 49 -8.09 -2.27 0.31
CA TYR A 49 -8.13 -1.19 1.32
C TYR A 49 -9.07 -0.05 0.97
N TYR A 50 -9.30 0.22 -0.32
CA TYR A 50 -10.10 1.35 -0.80
C TYR A 50 -11.31 0.83 -1.57
N TRP A 51 -12.50 1.37 -1.26
CA TRP A 51 -13.75 1.10 -1.97
C TRP A 51 -14.20 2.33 -2.76
N LYS A 52 -15.10 2.15 -3.73
CA LYS A 52 -15.66 3.25 -4.51
C LYS A 52 -16.36 4.23 -3.57
N LEU A 53 -16.29 5.53 -3.90
CA LEU A 53 -16.93 6.56 -3.08
C LEU A 53 -18.46 6.35 -3.12
N GLY A 54 -19.06 6.01 -1.98
CA GLY A 54 -20.49 5.72 -1.87
C GLY A 54 -20.83 4.27 -1.53
N ASP A 55 -19.87 3.34 -1.67
CA ASP A 55 -20.04 1.97 -1.19
C ASP A 55 -19.81 1.86 0.32
N GLU A 56 -20.52 0.92 0.95
CA GLU A 56 -20.32 0.58 2.36
C GLU A 56 -18.91 0.01 2.55
N ARG A 57 -18.31 0.29 3.72
CA ARG A 57 -16.90 0.04 4.02
C ARG A 57 -16.60 -1.45 4.08
N SER A 58 -16.43 -2.12 2.95
CA SER A 58 -16.07 -3.53 2.92
C SER A 58 -14.55 -3.65 2.89
N ARG A 59 -13.91 -3.69 4.07
CA ARG A 59 -12.58 -4.32 4.17
C ARG A 59 -12.79 -5.80 3.85
N GLY A 60 -12.49 -6.21 2.62
CA GLY A 60 -12.68 -7.59 2.19
C GLY A 60 -11.91 -8.57 3.07
N GLU A 61 -12.43 -9.78 3.22
CA GLU A 61 -11.81 -10.91 3.96
C GLU A 61 -10.43 -11.32 3.40
N ASN A 62 -10.03 -10.78 2.24
CA ASN A 62 -8.70 -10.94 1.65
C ASN A 62 -7.59 -10.20 2.43
N TYR A 63 -7.95 -9.31 3.36
CA TYR A 63 -7.09 -8.99 4.51
C TYR A 63 -7.20 -10.14 5.51
N GLN A 64 -6.92 -11.39 5.10
CA GLN A 64 -6.81 -12.47 6.05
C GLN A 64 -5.70 -12.06 7.01
N SER A 65 -6.11 -11.84 8.26
CA SER A 65 -5.27 -11.65 9.44
C SER A 65 -3.81 -11.43 9.07
N VAL A 66 -3.36 -10.18 9.05
CA VAL A 66 -1.99 -9.96 9.51
C VAL A 66 -1.95 -10.70 10.84
N ARG A 67 -1.35 -11.90 10.88
CA ARG A 67 -0.81 -12.44 12.12
C ARG A 67 -0.01 -11.25 12.61
N GLU A 68 -0.49 -10.61 13.68
CA GLU A 68 0.32 -9.71 14.49
C GLU A 68 1.70 -10.37 14.50
N PRO A 69 2.73 -9.81 13.85
CA PRO A 69 4.06 -10.40 13.96
C PRO A 69 4.29 -10.35 15.44
N GLU A 70 4.25 -11.50 16.11
CA GLU A 70 4.05 -11.62 17.55
C GLU A 70 5.09 -10.72 18.20
N SER A 71 4.66 -9.49 18.44
CA SER A 71 5.61 -8.44 18.72
C SER A 71 5.88 -8.77 20.16
N LYS A 72 7.05 -9.36 20.39
CA LYS A 72 7.58 -9.49 21.73
C LYS A 72 7.78 -8.05 22.16
N VAL A 73 6.71 -7.43 22.65
CA VAL A 73 6.72 -6.22 23.44
C VAL A 73 7.54 -6.64 24.64
N VAL A 74 8.86 -6.45 24.54
CA VAL A 74 9.75 -6.53 25.67
C VAL A 74 9.33 -5.37 26.55
N PRO A 75 8.72 -5.62 27.72
CA PRO A 75 8.39 -4.54 28.61
C PRO A 75 9.70 -3.85 28.97
N ILE A 76 9.82 -2.56 28.65
CA ILE A 76 10.90 -1.74 29.19
C ILE A 76 10.70 -1.77 30.70
N SER A 77 11.53 -2.56 31.39
CA SER A 77 11.55 -2.59 32.84
C SER A 77 11.84 -1.16 33.32
N LYS A 78 10.95 -0.59 34.12
CA LYS A 78 11.01 0.79 34.63
C LYS A 78 12.26 1.12 35.47
N ASN A 79 13.20 0.19 35.61
CA ASN A 79 14.44 0.35 36.37
C ASN A 79 15.59 1.01 35.59
N LEU A 80 15.42 1.39 34.33
CA LEU A 80 16.43 2.15 33.58
C LEU A 80 16.32 3.69 33.69
N LEU A 81 15.46 4.23 34.56
CA LEU A 81 15.31 5.68 34.77
C LEU A 81 15.80 6.17 36.14
N ARG A 82 16.66 5.41 36.84
CA ARG A 82 17.35 5.90 38.04
C ARG A 82 18.84 5.61 37.99
N SER A 83 19.55 6.44 37.23
CA SER A 83 20.98 6.69 37.44
C SER A 83 21.27 8.10 36.95
N ASN A 84 21.04 9.06 37.85
CA ASN A 84 21.80 10.29 38.01
C ASN A 84 21.61 10.74 39.45
#